data_AF-A0A120F8D1-F1
#
_entry.id   AF-A0A120F8D1-F1
#
_cell.length_a   1.000
_cell.length_b   1.000
_cell.length_c   1.000
_cell.angle_alpha   90.00
_cell.angle_beta   90.00
_cell.angle_gamma   90.00
#
_symmetry.space_group_name_H-M   'P 1'
#
loop_
_entity.id
_entity.type
_entity.pdbx_description
1 polymer ?
#
loop_
_entity_poly.entity_id
_entity_poly.type
_entity_poly.pdbx_seq_one_letter_code
_entity_poly.pdbx_strand_id
1 'polypeptide(L)'
;MNPAASVAHLNPATWTHANRLLVGKALAEFAHERLIHPAPTDDGRWAVRTDDGTVEYRFTARRFALDHWRIDPDSITRRRGDEDLPPDAVDLCLELRDALGLTDQVLPVYLEEITSTLAGTAFKLDRPAVSAAELARADFQAIETGMTEGHPCFVANNGRIGFGVHEYHAYAPETGRPVRLVWVAAHRDHATFSSAADLDYPTLLRTELGPDTLARFTGTLTDAGLDPDDYLLIPVHPWQWWNRLAVTFAGEVARQRLVCLGESPDEYLPQQSIRTFFNVTEPHRHYVKTALSVLNMGFLRGLSAAYMEATPAINDWLVELVAADPVLAGTGLTVIRERAAVGYRHPQYEAATDRYSPYRKMLAALWRESPVPGLAPGRRLSTMAALLHTDRDGRSLAAALVAESGLPARQWLRRYLDAYLVPLLHSFYAHRLAFMPHGENVILVLHDGAVERVIFKDIAEEIVVMDPDADLPPPVRRVRAAIPDDEQLLTIFTDVFDCFFRHLNAVLAAEGVLDEDDFWRTVADCATDYAARVPHLADRLRRHDLFAAEFTLSCLNRLQLRNNQQMVDLADPSAALQFAGTLTNPLARHAPPR
;
A
#
# COMPACT_ATOMS: atom_id res chain seq x y z
N MET A 1 -3.54 25.50 -15.16
CA MET A 1 -3.38 24.53 -16.26
C MET A 1 -4.58 24.67 -17.20
N ASN A 2 -4.43 24.57 -18.52
CA ASN A 2 -5.56 24.61 -19.48
C ASN A 2 -5.94 23.18 -19.93
N PRO A 3 -7.09 22.96 -20.59
CA PRO A 3 -7.56 21.62 -20.96
C PRO A 3 -6.60 20.83 -21.88
N ALA A 4 -5.91 21.49 -22.81
CA ALA A 4 -4.96 20.80 -23.70
C ALA A 4 -3.70 20.37 -22.92
N ALA A 5 -3.16 21.26 -22.10
CA ALA A 5 -1.99 20.99 -21.27
C ALA A 5 -2.24 19.89 -20.24
N SER A 6 -3.48 19.76 -19.72
CA SER A 6 -3.79 18.73 -18.72
C SER A 6 -3.68 17.30 -19.25
N VAL A 7 -3.76 17.11 -20.56
CA VAL A 7 -3.67 15.78 -21.20
C VAL A 7 -2.44 15.62 -22.08
N ALA A 8 -1.44 16.50 -21.98
CA ALA A 8 -0.25 16.47 -22.85
C ALA A 8 0.53 15.14 -22.78
N HIS A 9 0.50 14.48 -21.61
CA HIS A 9 1.11 13.17 -21.39
C HIS A 9 0.39 12.01 -22.10
N LEU A 10 -0.86 12.23 -22.55
CA LEU A 10 -1.66 11.26 -23.29
C LEU A 10 -1.39 11.42 -24.80
N ASN A 11 -0.27 10.88 -25.24
CA ASN A 11 0.11 10.85 -26.66
C ASN A 11 0.22 9.39 -27.15
N PRO A 12 0.20 9.14 -28.47
CA PRO A 12 0.19 7.78 -29.00
C PRO A 12 1.37 6.91 -28.53
N ALA A 13 2.55 7.50 -28.34
CA ALA A 13 3.74 6.75 -27.94
C ALA A 13 3.66 6.29 -26.48
N THR A 14 3.37 7.20 -25.56
CA THR A 14 3.21 6.86 -24.13
C THR A 14 2.01 5.95 -23.90
N TRP A 15 0.92 6.14 -24.63
CA TRP A 15 -0.28 5.30 -24.53
C TRP A 15 -0.04 3.87 -25.02
N THR A 16 0.64 3.71 -26.17
CA THR A 16 0.97 2.38 -26.70
C THR A 16 1.91 1.62 -25.76
N HIS A 17 2.91 2.31 -25.21
CA HIS A 17 3.84 1.70 -24.25
C HIS A 17 3.10 1.34 -22.94
N ALA A 18 2.29 2.24 -22.38
CA ALA A 18 1.50 1.96 -21.19
C ALA A 18 0.58 0.72 -21.37
N ASN A 19 -0.06 0.58 -22.54
CA ASN A 19 -0.89 -0.59 -22.83
C ASN A 19 -0.09 -1.88 -22.89
N ARG A 20 1.08 -1.89 -23.54
CA ARG A 20 1.94 -3.09 -23.58
C ARG A 20 2.35 -3.54 -22.17
N LEU A 21 2.77 -2.59 -21.32
CA LEU A 21 3.14 -2.89 -19.93
C LEU A 21 1.96 -3.46 -19.14
N LEU A 22 0.79 -2.82 -19.23
CA LEU A 22 -0.39 -3.24 -18.47
C LEU A 22 -0.97 -4.57 -18.97
N VAL A 23 -0.97 -4.82 -20.29
CA VAL A 23 -1.35 -6.11 -20.87
C VAL A 23 -0.38 -7.21 -20.41
N GLY A 24 0.92 -6.93 -20.39
CA GLY A 24 1.93 -7.87 -19.87
C GLY A 24 1.69 -8.23 -18.41
N LYS A 25 1.43 -7.22 -17.56
CA LYS A 25 1.07 -7.44 -16.15
C LYS A 25 -0.24 -8.22 -16.00
N ALA A 26 -1.27 -7.86 -16.78
CA ALA A 26 -2.57 -8.52 -16.74
C ALA A 26 -2.45 -10.00 -17.10
N LEU A 27 -1.80 -10.33 -18.21
CA LEU A 27 -1.57 -11.71 -18.62
C LEU A 27 -0.76 -12.49 -17.56
N ALA A 28 0.24 -11.86 -16.94
CA ALA A 28 1.06 -12.49 -15.92
C ALA A 28 0.28 -12.79 -14.63
N GLU A 29 -0.37 -11.79 -14.05
CA GLU A 29 -1.05 -11.93 -12.76
C GLU A 29 -2.38 -12.69 -12.88
N PHE A 30 -3.10 -12.57 -14.01
CA PHE A 30 -4.28 -13.41 -14.26
C PHE A 30 -3.92 -14.88 -14.52
N ALA A 31 -2.76 -15.17 -15.13
CA ALA A 31 -2.27 -16.54 -15.26
C ALA A 31 -1.87 -17.12 -13.89
N HIS A 32 -1.15 -16.35 -13.07
CA HIS A 32 -0.80 -16.72 -11.70
C HIS A 32 -2.05 -17.01 -10.85
N GLU A 33 -3.09 -16.16 -10.94
CA GLU A 33 -4.37 -16.35 -10.24
C GLU A 33 -5.29 -17.39 -10.92
N ARG A 34 -4.81 -18.07 -11.97
CA ARG A 34 -5.53 -19.14 -12.70
C ARG A 34 -6.87 -18.67 -13.28
N LEU A 35 -6.98 -17.39 -13.61
CA LEU A 35 -8.11 -16.83 -14.36
C LEU A 35 -7.97 -17.17 -15.85
N ILE A 36 -6.74 -17.24 -16.33
CA ILE A 36 -6.39 -17.67 -17.68
C ILE A 36 -5.32 -18.77 -17.64
N HIS A 37 -5.21 -19.53 -18.72
CA HIS A 37 -4.29 -20.66 -18.83
C HIS A 37 -3.46 -20.56 -20.11
N PRO A 38 -2.30 -19.86 -20.09
CA PRO A 38 -1.43 -19.79 -21.25
C PRO A 38 -0.97 -21.18 -21.71
N ALA A 39 -1.13 -21.47 -22.99
CA ALA A 39 -0.70 -22.73 -23.61
C ALA A 39 0.60 -22.52 -24.41
N PRO A 40 1.56 -23.46 -24.39
CA PRO A 40 2.76 -23.36 -25.20
C PRO A 40 2.42 -23.49 -26.70
N THR A 41 3.16 -22.78 -27.55
CA THR A 41 3.07 -22.85 -29.01
C THR A 41 4.32 -23.49 -29.62
N ASP A 42 4.22 -23.95 -30.87
CA ASP A 42 5.31 -24.65 -31.58
C ASP A 42 6.57 -23.79 -31.76
N ASP A 43 6.45 -22.47 -31.74
CA ASP A 43 7.54 -21.49 -31.84
C ASP A 43 8.17 -21.12 -30.48
N GLY A 44 7.84 -21.86 -29.41
CA GLY A 44 8.40 -21.67 -28.07
C GLY A 44 7.85 -20.46 -27.32
N ARG A 45 6.74 -19.88 -27.80
CA ARG A 45 5.97 -18.82 -27.13
C ARG A 45 4.82 -19.43 -26.32
N TRP A 46 4.07 -18.56 -25.66
CA TRP A 46 2.82 -18.88 -24.98
C TRP A 46 1.67 -18.17 -25.68
N ALA A 47 0.49 -18.76 -25.64
CA ALA A 47 -0.74 -18.22 -26.22
C ALA A 47 -1.90 -18.27 -25.22
N VAL A 48 -2.71 -17.21 -25.23
CA VAL A 48 -4.01 -17.14 -24.55
C VAL A 48 -5.04 -16.77 -25.60
N ARG A 49 -6.12 -17.55 -25.68
CA ARG A 49 -7.26 -17.24 -26.54
C ARG A 49 -8.37 -16.60 -25.74
N THR A 50 -9.12 -15.72 -26.40
CA THR A 50 -10.24 -14.98 -25.83
C THR A 50 -11.47 -15.87 -25.64
N ASP A 51 -12.48 -15.40 -24.92
CA ASP A 51 -13.64 -16.21 -24.53
C ASP A 51 -14.40 -16.78 -25.75
N ASP A 52 -14.48 -16.00 -26.83
CA ASP A 52 -15.07 -16.38 -28.11
C ASP A 52 -14.12 -17.13 -29.05
N GLY A 53 -12.85 -17.26 -28.66
CA GLY A 53 -11.77 -17.89 -29.43
C GLY A 53 -11.35 -17.14 -30.69
N THR A 54 -11.81 -15.91 -30.93
CA THR A 54 -11.54 -15.16 -32.17
C THR A 54 -10.22 -14.39 -32.14
N VAL A 55 -9.75 -14.05 -30.94
CA VAL A 55 -8.51 -13.30 -30.73
C VAL A 55 -7.51 -14.15 -29.93
N GLU A 56 -6.23 -14.02 -30.29
CA GLU A 56 -5.13 -14.74 -29.65
C GLU A 56 -4.03 -13.74 -29.24
N TYR A 57 -3.69 -13.77 -27.96
CA TYR A 57 -2.53 -13.09 -27.41
C TYR A 57 -1.37 -14.06 -27.36
N ARG A 58 -0.23 -13.71 -27.97
CA ARG A 58 1.02 -14.49 -27.86
C ARG A 58 2.11 -13.66 -27.22
N PHE A 59 3.00 -14.32 -26.48
CA PHE A 59 4.10 -13.68 -25.75
C PHE A 59 5.19 -14.68 -25.37
N THR A 60 6.39 -14.20 -25.08
CA THR A 60 7.44 -14.99 -24.42
C THR A 60 7.34 -14.75 -22.91
N ALA A 61 7.63 -15.79 -22.13
CA ALA A 61 7.64 -15.69 -20.68
C ALA A 61 8.67 -16.64 -20.08
N ARG A 62 9.28 -16.21 -18.98
CA ARG A 62 10.02 -17.09 -18.06
C ARG A 62 9.16 -17.35 -16.83
N ARG A 63 9.03 -18.62 -16.45
CA ARG A 63 8.35 -19.02 -15.21
C ARG A 63 9.35 -19.13 -14.06
N PHE A 64 8.93 -18.65 -12.90
CA PHE A 64 9.68 -18.67 -11.64
C PHE A 64 8.87 -19.41 -10.56
N ALA A 65 9.45 -19.59 -9.38
CA ALA A 65 8.77 -20.11 -8.20
C ALA A 65 7.46 -19.35 -7.90
N LEU A 66 6.54 -20.00 -7.18
CA LEU A 66 5.19 -19.48 -6.85
C LEU A 66 4.33 -19.19 -8.09
N ASP A 67 4.50 -19.98 -9.15
CA ASP A 67 3.78 -19.84 -10.42
C ASP A 67 3.84 -18.41 -10.99
N HIS A 68 5.01 -17.78 -10.85
CA HIS A 68 5.21 -16.41 -11.32
C HIS A 68 5.55 -16.38 -12.81
N TRP A 69 4.82 -15.55 -13.54
CA TRP A 69 5.00 -15.33 -14.97
C TRP A 69 5.71 -14.00 -15.20
N ARG A 70 6.98 -14.04 -15.61
CA ARG A 70 7.66 -12.84 -16.11
C ARG A 70 7.52 -12.79 -17.62
N ILE A 71 6.54 -12.03 -18.08
CA ILE A 71 6.27 -11.81 -19.50
C ILE A 71 7.14 -10.67 -20.02
N ASP A 72 7.72 -10.84 -21.21
CA ASP A 72 8.40 -9.76 -21.94
C ASP A 72 7.34 -8.89 -22.66
N PRO A 73 7.13 -7.62 -22.28
CA PRO A 73 6.11 -6.77 -22.87
C PRO A 73 6.28 -6.53 -24.38
N ASP A 74 7.52 -6.50 -24.87
CA ASP A 74 7.82 -6.25 -26.28
C ASP A 74 7.51 -7.48 -27.14
N SER A 75 7.49 -8.66 -26.53
CA SER A 75 7.10 -9.90 -27.20
C SER A 75 5.59 -10.03 -27.42
N ILE A 76 4.76 -9.15 -26.85
CA ILE A 76 3.30 -9.30 -26.87
C ILE A 76 2.74 -8.96 -28.25
N THR A 77 2.00 -9.90 -28.82
CA THR A 77 1.24 -9.74 -30.06
C THR A 77 -0.20 -10.15 -29.84
N ARG A 78 -1.16 -9.37 -30.36
CA ARG A 78 -2.60 -9.66 -30.34
C ARG A 78 -3.06 -9.86 -31.78
N ARG A 79 -3.75 -10.96 -32.09
CA ARG A 79 -4.17 -11.30 -33.46
C ARG A 79 -5.63 -11.69 -33.54
N ARG A 80 -6.31 -11.30 -34.62
CA ARG A 80 -7.65 -11.78 -35.00
C ARG A 80 -7.55 -12.44 -36.37
N GLY A 81 -7.57 -13.78 -36.42
CA GLY A 81 -7.22 -14.51 -37.64
C GLY A 81 -5.82 -14.12 -38.13
N ASP A 82 -5.72 -13.59 -39.34
CA ASP A 82 -4.45 -13.14 -39.94
C ASP A 82 -4.14 -11.65 -39.67
N GLU A 83 -5.03 -10.91 -38.99
CA GLU A 83 -4.86 -9.49 -38.69
C GLU A 83 -4.08 -9.27 -37.39
N ASP A 84 -3.01 -8.48 -37.45
CA ASP A 84 -2.27 -8.00 -36.27
C ASP A 84 -2.98 -6.77 -35.68
N LEU A 85 -3.33 -6.86 -34.40
CA LEU A 85 -3.96 -5.79 -33.62
C LEU A 85 -2.97 -5.22 -32.59
N PRO A 86 -3.06 -3.93 -32.24
CA PRO A 86 -2.30 -3.39 -31.12
C PRO A 86 -2.77 -4.04 -29.81
N PRO A 87 -1.83 -4.42 -28.90
CA PRO A 87 -2.20 -4.77 -27.53
C PRO A 87 -2.90 -3.58 -26.86
N ASP A 88 -4.06 -3.85 -26.27
CA ASP A 88 -4.88 -2.85 -25.59
C ASP A 88 -5.48 -3.50 -24.32
N ALA A 89 -5.28 -2.86 -23.17
CA ALA A 89 -5.67 -3.45 -21.89
C ALA A 89 -7.19 -3.40 -21.64
N VAL A 90 -7.89 -2.42 -22.24
CA VAL A 90 -9.36 -2.34 -22.17
C VAL A 90 -9.95 -3.46 -23.02
N ASP A 91 -9.46 -3.63 -24.24
CA ASP A 91 -9.88 -4.73 -25.11
C ASP A 91 -9.58 -6.10 -24.49
N LEU A 92 -8.41 -6.29 -23.86
CA LEU A 92 -8.08 -7.53 -23.16
C LEU A 92 -9.14 -7.89 -22.10
N CYS A 93 -9.59 -6.91 -21.31
CA CYS A 93 -10.62 -7.13 -20.29
C CYS A 93 -11.99 -7.44 -20.89
N LEU A 94 -12.33 -6.85 -22.04
CA LEU A 94 -13.56 -7.13 -22.77
C LEU A 94 -13.55 -8.53 -23.40
N GLU A 95 -12.41 -8.92 -23.96
CA GLU A 95 -12.23 -10.17 -24.68
C GLU A 95 -12.04 -11.39 -23.75
N LEU A 96 -11.66 -11.16 -22.49
CA LEU A 96 -11.55 -12.17 -21.43
C LEU A 96 -12.61 -11.97 -20.33
N ARG A 97 -13.70 -11.25 -20.64
CA ARG A 97 -14.74 -10.89 -19.67
C ARG A 97 -15.25 -12.08 -18.86
N ASP A 98 -15.57 -13.18 -19.53
CA ASP A 98 -16.15 -14.38 -18.92
C ASP A 98 -15.08 -15.13 -18.10
N ALA A 99 -13.87 -15.28 -18.65
CA ALA A 99 -12.74 -15.86 -17.91
C ALA A 99 -12.39 -15.06 -16.63
N LEU A 100 -12.53 -13.73 -16.68
CA LEU A 100 -12.29 -12.83 -15.55
C LEU A 100 -13.48 -12.73 -14.58
N GLY A 101 -14.64 -13.33 -14.90
CA GLY A 101 -15.85 -13.26 -14.09
C GLY A 101 -16.45 -11.85 -13.97
N LEU A 102 -16.21 -10.98 -14.96
CA LEU A 102 -16.63 -9.59 -14.94
C LEU A 102 -18.13 -9.46 -15.26
N THR A 103 -18.91 -9.08 -14.24
CA THR A 103 -20.35 -8.83 -14.37
C THR A 103 -20.66 -7.52 -15.10
N ASP A 104 -21.88 -7.37 -15.63
CA ASP A 104 -22.33 -6.11 -16.27
C ASP A 104 -22.24 -4.90 -15.33
N GLN A 105 -22.33 -5.13 -14.01
CA GLN A 105 -22.23 -4.07 -13.00
C GLN A 105 -20.78 -3.66 -12.72
N VAL A 106 -19.86 -4.62 -12.67
CA VAL A 106 -18.45 -4.35 -12.32
C VAL A 106 -17.66 -3.84 -13.51
N LEU A 107 -17.89 -4.42 -14.69
CA LEU A 107 -17.07 -4.21 -15.88
C LEU A 107 -16.87 -2.72 -16.22
N PRO A 108 -17.91 -1.86 -16.33
CA PRO A 108 -17.70 -0.47 -16.74
C PRO A 108 -16.79 0.33 -15.79
N VAL A 109 -16.94 0.13 -14.47
CA VAL A 109 -16.10 0.81 -13.47
C VAL A 109 -14.68 0.24 -13.48
N TYR A 110 -14.53 -1.07 -13.69
CA TYR A 110 -13.22 -1.69 -13.80
C TYR A 110 -12.45 -1.17 -15.04
N LEU A 111 -13.14 -0.98 -16.17
CA LEU A 111 -12.53 -0.35 -17.36
C LEU A 111 -12.12 1.10 -17.11
N GLU A 112 -12.85 1.84 -16.27
CA GLU A 112 -12.46 3.18 -15.82
C GLU A 112 -11.18 3.14 -14.98
N GLU A 113 -11.08 2.19 -14.04
CA GLU A 113 -9.86 1.99 -13.23
C GLU A 113 -8.65 1.58 -14.09
N ILE A 114 -8.85 0.72 -15.10
CA ILE A 114 -7.81 0.35 -16.08
C ILE A 114 -7.37 1.57 -16.89
N THR A 115 -8.32 2.34 -17.42
CA THR A 115 -8.03 3.52 -18.24
C THR A 115 -7.29 4.60 -17.43
N SER A 116 -7.69 4.81 -16.18
CA SER A 116 -7.01 5.75 -15.28
C SER A 116 -5.60 5.25 -14.89
N THR A 117 -5.45 3.93 -14.68
CA THR A 117 -4.13 3.29 -14.48
C THR A 117 -3.21 3.53 -15.68
N LEU A 118 -3.72 3.36 -16.91
CA LEU A 118 -2.99 3.66 -18.14
C LEU A 118 -2.62 5.14 -18.26
N ALA A 119 -3.54 6.05 -17.94
CA ALA A 119 -3.27 7.49 -17.94
C ALA A 119 -2.15 7.86 -16.95
N GLY A 120 -2.17 7.28 -15.75
CA GLY A 120 -1.11 7.45 -14.76
C GLY A 120 0.24 6.89 -15.23
N THR A 121 0.25 5.72 -15.87
CA THR A 121 1.45 5.15 -16.50
C THR A 121 1.97 6.03 -17.63
N ALA A 122 1.11 6.54 -18.50
CA ALA A 122 1.50 7.46 -19.57
C ALA A 122 2.11 8.75 -18.99
N PHE A 123 1.54 9.31 -17.91
CA PHE A 123 2.14 10.43 -17.18
C PHE A 123 3.55 10.12 -16.68
N LYS A 124 3.74 8.95 -16.04
CA LYS A 124 5.06 8.53 -15.54
C LYS A 124 6.07 8.29 -16.66
N LEU A 125 5.63 7.82 -17.83
CA LEU A 125 6.47 7.65 -19.02
C LEU A 125 6.86 8.98 -19.68
N ASP A 126 6.00 9.99 -19.62
CA ASP A 126 6.24 11.33 -20.20
C ASP A 126 7.25 12.17 -19.39
N ARG A 127 7.51 11.80 -18.14
CA ARG A 127 8.53 12.44 -17.29
C ARG A 127 9.96 12.14 -17.78
N PRO A 128 10.98 12.87 -17.31
CA PRO A 128 12.38 12.44 -17.47
C PRO A 128 12.59 11.05 -16.86
N ALA A 129 13.32 10.18 -17.57
CA ALA A 129 13.73 8.89 -17.04
C ALA A 129 14.73 9.10 -15.89
N VAL A 130 14.58 8.35 -14.81
CA VAL A 130 15.54 8.27 -13.71
C VAL A 130 15.98 6.81 -13.65
N SER A 131 17.29 6.57 -13.68
CA SER A 131 17.82 5.21 -13.60
C SER A 131 17.70 4.65 -12.19
N ALA A 132 17.66 3.32 -12.08
CA ALA A 132 17.64 2.62 -10.80
C ALA A 132 18.88 2.96 -9.94
N ALA A 133 20.03 3.20 -10.56
CA ALA A 133 21.27 3.57 -9.89
C ALA A 133 21.25 5.01 -9.34
N GLU A 134 20.64 5.95 -10.06
CA GLU A 134 20.40 7.31 -9.57
C GLU A 134 19.39 7.29 -8.42
N LEU A 135 18.29 6.55 -8.58
CA LEU A 135 17.23 6.48 -7.57
C LEU A 135 17.68 5.81 -6.27
N ALA A 136 18.54 4.78 -6.34
CA ALA A 136 19.15 4.13 -5.16
C ALA A 136 19.92 5.11 -4.24
N ARG A 137 20.42 6.22 -4.81
CA ARG A 137 21.18 7.26 -4.11
C ARG A 137 20.37 8.53 -3.87
N ALA A 138 19.12 8.58 -4.31
CA ALA A 138 18.26 9.73 -4.14
C ALA A 138 17.79 9.87 -2.69
N ASP A 139 17.20 11.03 -2.37
CA ASP A 139 16.57 11.24 -1.08
C ASP A 139 15.26 10.45 -0.94
N PHE A 140 14.76 10.39 0.29
CA PHE A 140 13.58 9.59 0.63
C PHE A 140 12.34 9.94 -0.20
N GLN A 141 12.08 11.22 -0.44
CA GLN A 141 10.86 11.66 -1.13
C GLN A 141 11.01 11.59 -2.66
N ALA A 142 12.23 11.70 -3.18
CA ALA A 142 12.54 11.37 -4.56
C ALA A 142 12.31 9.89 -4.86
N ILE A 143 12.67 8.99 -3.94
CA ILE A 143 12.32 7.55 -4.04
C ILE A 143 10.81 7.37 -3.97
N GLU A 144 10.14 7.93 -2.97
CA GLU A 144 8.68 7.79 -2.78
C GLU A 144 7.87 8.22 -4.01
N THR A 145 8.18 9.39 -4.57
CA THR A 145 7.50 9.94 -5.75
C THR A 145 8.01 9.36 -7.08
N GLY A 146 9.14 8.65 -7.05
CA GLY A 146 9.75 7.98 -8.20
C GLY A 146 9.24 6.56 -8.46
N MET A 147 8.42 5.99 -7.55
CA MET A 147 7.83 4.67 -7.73
C MET A 147 6.85 4.63 -8.91
N THR A 148 6.99 3.62 -9.77
CA THR A 148 6.24 3.53 -11.02
C THR A 148 5.17 2.45 -11.04
N GLU A 149 5.38 1.33 -10.36
CA GLU A 149 4.51 0.15 -10.49
C GLU A 149 3.18 0.33 -9.74
N GLY A 150 3.23 0.80 -8.49
CA GLY A 150 2.13 0.66 -7.54
C GLY A 150 2.13 -0.72 -6.88
N HIS A 151 0.95 -1.24 -6.50
CA HIS A 151 0.87 -2.59 -5.96
C HIS A 151 1.26 -3.63 -7.03
N PRO A 152 2.13 -4.61 -6.73
CA PRO A 152 2.69 -5.49 -7.76
C PRO A 152 1.68 -6.53 -8.29
N CYS A 153 0.72 -6.99 -7.48
CA CYS A 153 -0.29 -7.97 -7.92
C CYS A 153 -1.49 -7.34 -8.64
N PHE A 154 -2.14 -6.32 -8.07
CA PHE A 154 -3.32 -5.68 -8.68
C PHE A 154 -2.98 -5.08 -10.06
N VAL A 155 -3.75 -5.45 -11.08
CA VAL A 155 -3.65 -4.90 -12.44
C VAL A 155 -4.22 -3.48 -12.44
N ALA A 156 -5.47 -3.31 -12.01
CA ALA A 156 -6.12 -2.01 -11.85
C ALA A 156 -5.72 -1.34 -10.52
N ASN A 157 -4.42 -1.05 -10.34
CA ASN A 157 -3.86 -0.58 -9.08
C ASN A 157 -3.88 0.94 -8.87
N ASN A 158 -4.11 1.69 -9.95
CA ASN A 158 -3.85 3.12 -10.02
C ASN A 158 -5.09 3.88 -10.56
N GLY A 159 -6.28 3.44 -10.18
CA GLY A 159 -7.57 3.98 -10.63
C GLY A 159 -7.87 5.41 -10.15
N ARG A 160 -7.76 5.69 -8.85
CA ARG A 160 -8.06 7.02 -8.24
C ARG A 160 -9.36 7.67 -8.75
N ILE A 161 -10.41 6.87 -8.87
CA ILE A 161 -11.71 7.32 -9.38
C ILE A 161 -12.29 8.37 -8.42
N GLY A 162 -12.50 9.57 -8.96
CA GLY A 162 -12.84 10.78 -8.21
C GLY A 162 -11.94 11.96 -8.56
N PHE A 163 -10.70 11.73 -8.97
CA PHE A 163 -9.84 12.80 -9.48
C PHE A 163 -10.18 13.13 -10.93
N GLY A 164 -10.52 14.39 -11.19
CA GLY A 164 -10.39 14.96 -12.53
C GLY A 164 -8.92 15.09 -12.92
N VAL A 165 -8.62 15.24 -14.20
CA VAL A 165 -7.22 15.31 -14.69
C VAL A 165 -6.39 16.41 -14.01
N HIS A 166 -6.98 17.57 -13.75
CA HIS A 166 -6.29 18.67 -13.06
C HIS A 166 -5.99 18.35 -11.58
N GLU A 167 -6.81 17.53 -10.96
CA GLU A 167 -6.63 17.06 -9.57
C GLU A 167 -5.60 15.93 -9.52
N TYR A 168 -5.55 15.06 -10.54
CA TYR A 168 -4.46 14.11 -10.72
C TYR A 168 -3.10 14.85 -10.72
N HIS A 169 -2.96 15.90 -11.54
CA HIS A 169 -1.73 16.72 -11.59
C HIS A 169 -1.40 17.41 -10.26
N ALA A 170 -2.38 17.66 -9.40
CA ALA A 170 -2.19 18.35 -8.13
C ALA A 170 -1.91 17.39 -6.96
N TYR A 171 -2.50 16.20 -6.98
CA TYR A 171 -2.61 15.34 -5.78
C TYR A 171 -2.06 13.93 -5.97
N ALA A 172 -1.82 13.46 -7.20
CA ALA A 172 -1.28 12.11 -7.41
C ALA A 172 0.21 12.05 -6.97
N PRO A 173 0.63 11.04 -6.18
CA PRO A 173 1.98 10.96 -5.62
C PRO A 173 3.10 11.06 -6.67
N GLU A 174 2.91 10.41 -7.81
CA GLU A 174 3.87 10.37 -8.92
C GLU A 174 4.09 11.73 -9.60
N THR A 175 3.29 12.75 -9.27
CA THR A 175 3.51 14.13 -9.73
C THR A 175 4.63 14.82 -8.97
N GLY A 176 4.90 14.41 -7.73
CA GLY A 176 5.83 15.11 -6.83
C GLY A 176 5.47 16.58 -6.62
N ARG A 177 4.19 16.94 -6.75
CA ARG A 177 3.70 18.31 -6.55
C ARG A 177 3.40 18.56 -5.07
N PRO A 178 3.91 19.65 -4.49
CA PRO A 178 3.56 20.02 -3.13
C PRO A 178 2.08 20.39 -2.99
N VAL A 179 1.49 19.99 -1.86
CA VAL A 179 0.09 20.21 -1.48
C VAL A 179 0.05 20.95 -0.14
N ARG A 180 -0.80 21.97 -0.03
CA ARG A 180 -1.13 22.60 1.25
C ARG A 180 -2.45 22.04 1.75
N LEU A 181 -2.47 21.49 2.96
CA LEU A 181 -3.71 20.97 3.55
C LEU A 181 -4.67 22.10 3.90
N VAL A 182 -5.98 21.86 3.76
CA VAL A 182 -7.01 22.78 4.26
C VAL A 182 -7.23 22.51 5.74
N TRP A 183 -7.38 23.55 6.56
CA TRP A 183 -7.73 23.42 7.97
C TRP A 183 -9.18 23.84 8.21
N VAL A 184 -9.87 23.06 9.03
CA VAL A 184 -11.21 23.39 9.50
C VAL A 184 -11.25 23.36 11.03
N ALA A 185 -12.04 24.24 11.62
CA ALA A 185 -12.48 24.12 13.00
C ALA A 185 -13.80 23.35 13.03
N ALA A 186 -13.86 22.30 13.85
CA ALA A 186 -15.01 21.42 14.01
C ALA A 186 -15.55 21.46 15.44
N HIS A 187 -16.83 21.72 15.59
CA HIS A 187 -17.46 21.86 16.90
C HIS A 187 -17.35 20.56 17.71
N ARG A 188 -17.01 20.68 19.00
CA ARG A 188 -16.71 19.54 19.90
C ARG A 188 -17.87 18.57 20.09
N ASP A 189 -19.12 19.02 19.98
CA ASP A 189 -20.30 18.13 20.01
C ASP A 189 -20.28 17.05 18.91
N HIS A 190 -19.49 17.27 17.86
CA HIS A 190 -19.41 16.38 16.70
C HIS A 190 -17.99 15.90 16.41
N ALA A 191 -16.98 16.39 17.13
CA ALA A 191 -15.59 16.06 16.90
C ALA A 191 -14.95 15.47 18.16
N THR A 192 -14.18 14.39 17.99
CA THR A 192 -13.44 13.75 19.07
C THR A 192 -11.97 13.72 18.73
N PHE A 193 -11.14 14.19 19.66
CA PHE A 193 -9.69 14.09 19.60
C PHE A 193 -9.21 12.98 20.54
N SER A 194 -8.25 12.20 20.07
CA SER A 194 -7.56 11.15 20.83
C SER A 194 -6.06 11.28 20.58
N SER A 195 -5.25 11.03 21.60
CA SER A 195 -3.79 11.07 21.50
C SER A 195 -3.11 9.96 22.29
N ALA A 196 -1.83 9.75 21.96
CA ALA A 196 -0.91 8.92 22.72
C ALA A 196 -0.75 9.47 24.14
N ALA A 197 -0.36 8.61 25.08
CA ALA A 197 -0.27 8.97 26.50
C ALA A 197 0.72 10.12 26.78
N ASP A 198 1.70 10.32 25.91
CA ASP A 198 2.77 11.31 26.02
C ASP A 198 2.52 12.60 25.21
N LEU A 199 1.29 12.82 24.73
CA LEU A 199 0.93 13.97 23.89
C LEU A 199 -0.44 14.56 24.27
N ASP A 200 -0.50 15.88 24.44
CA ASP A 200 -1.75 16.62 24.57
C ASP A 200 -2.08 17.45 23.32
N TYR A 201 -3.35 17.84 23.20
CA TYR A 201 -3.86 18.61 22.06
C TYR A 201 -3.19 19.98 21.87
N PRO A 202 -3.02 20.83 22.92
CA PRO A 202 -2.32 22.11 22.76
C PRO A 202 -0.87 21.97 22.30
N THR A 203 -0.15 20.96 22.78
CA THR A 203 1.25 20.70 22.42
C THR A 203 1.35 20.22 20.99
N LEU A 204 0.48 19.29 20.55
CA LEU A 204 0.40 18.87 19.15
C LEU A 204 0.24 20.08 18.23
N LEU A 205 -0.80 20.89 18.46
CA LEU A 205 -1.09 22.02 17.58
C LEU A 205 0.00 23.09 17.59
N ARG A 206 0.62 23.36 18.74
CA ARG A 206 1.74 24.32 18.82
C ARG A 206 2.94 23.85 18.01
N THR A 207 3.25 22.55 18.07
CA THR A 207 4.35 21.95 17.30
C THR A 207 4.05 21.92 15.80
N GLU A 208 2.84 21.57 15.41
CA GLU A 208 2.46 21.37 14.00
C GLU A 208 2.13 22.67 13.25
N LEU A 209 1.63 23.71 13.93
CA LEU A 209 1.16 24.94 13.28
C LEU A 209 1.92 26.20 13.70
N GLY A 210 2.55 26.20 14.87
CA GLY A 210 3.17 27.38 15.46
C GLY A 210 2.17 28.41 15.99
N PRO A 211 2.64 29.38 16.81
CA PRO A 211 1.78 30.34 17.48
C PRO A 211 1.05 31.29 16.53
N ASP A 212 1.70 31.73 15.45
CA ASP A 212 1.12 32.73 14.53
C ASP A 212 -0.06 32.17 13.74
N THR A 213 0.03 30.93 13.27
CA THR A 213 -1.07 30.24 12.58
C THR A 213 -2.23 29.99 13.54
N LEU A 214 -1.95 29.56 14.77
CA LEU A 214 -2.99 29.36 15.79
C LEU A 214 -3.70 30.66 16.15
N ALA A 215 -2.97 31.78 16.27
CA ALA A 215 -3.55 33.10 16.51
C ALA A 215 -4.47 33.52 15.34
N ARG A 216 -4.06 33.28 14.09
CA ARG A 216 -4.89 33.55 12.90
C ARG A 216 -6.17 32.72 12.88
N PHE A 217 -6.08 31.43 13.16
CA PHE A 217 -7.24 30.52 13.21
C PHE A 217 -8.20 30.91 14.33
N THR A 218 -7.66 31.25 15.49
CA THR A 218 -8.42 31.78 16.63
C THR A 218 -9.15 33.07 16.23
N GLY A 219 -8.45 34.01 15.59
CA GLY A 219 -9.03 35.26 15.09
C GLY A 219 -10.20 35.02 14.13
N THR A 220 -10.08 34.06 13.22
CA THR A 220 -11.15 33.70 12.27
C THR A 220 -12.42 33.24 12.98
N LEU A 221 -12.30 32.49 14.08
CA LEU A 221 -13.44 32.06 14.89
C LEU A 221 -14.03 33.22 15.69
N THR A 222 -13.21 34.01 16.36
CA THR A 222 -13.67 35.14 17.18
C THR A 222 -14.32 36.24 16.34
N ASP A 223 -13.82 36.52 15.14
CA ASP A 223 -14.39 37.49 14.20
C ASP A 223 -15.78 37.04 13.71
N ALA A 224 -16.03 35.73 13.69
CA ALA A 224 -17.33 35.14 13.40
C ALA A 224 -18.26 35.05 14.63
N GLY A 225 -17.82 35.56 15.79
CA GLY A 225 -18.57 35.52 17.05
C GLY A 225 -18.62 34.13 17.71
N LEU A 226 -17.69 33.24 17.38
CA LEU A 226 -17.59 31.88 17.90
C LEU A 226 -16.54 31.80 19.00
N ASP A 227 -16.77 30.94 19.99
CA ASP A 227 -15.77 30.62 21.02
C ASP A 227 -14.79 29.56 20.48
N PRO A 228 -13.49 29.86 20.33
CA PRO A 228 -12.48 28.89 19.89
C PRO A 228 -12.41 27.63 20.76
N ASP A 229 -12.74 27.73 22.05
CA ASP A 229 -12.69 26.59 22.97
C ASP A 229 -13.76 25.54 22.67
N ASP A 230 -14.82 25.89 21.93
CA ASP A 230 -15.86 24.96 21.47
C ASP A 230 -15.45 24.14 20.23
N TYR A 231 -14.25 24.34 19.70
CA TYR A 231 -13.80 23.72 18.45
C TYR A 231 -12.52 22.87 18.59
N LEU A 232 -12.40 21.89 17.70
CA LEU A 232 -11.20 21.11 17.41
C LEU A 232 -10.72 21.38 15.98
N LEU A 233 -9.42 21.42 15.77
CA LEU A 233 -8.82 21.66 14.46
C LEU A 233 -8.59 20.33 13.73
N ILE A 234 -9.02 20.27 12.47
CA ILE A 234 -8.89 19.09 11.62
C ILE A 234 -8.19 19.50 10.30
N PRO A 235 -7.05 18.91 9.95
CA PRO A 235 -6.48 19.03 8.61
C PRO A 235 -7.26 18.15 7.63
N VAL A 236 -7.49 18.67 6.44
CA VAL A 236 -8.36 18.09 5.42
C VAL A 236 -7.63 18.15 4.08
N HIS A 237 -7.69 17.05 3.33
CA HIS A 237 -7.22 17.03 1.95
C HIS A 237 -7.99 18.08 1.12
N PRO A 238 -7.34 18.94 0.33
CA PRO A 238 -8.04 19.97 -0.47
C PRO A 238 -9.16 19.42 -1.35
N TRP A 239 -8.90 18.34 -2.11
CA TRP A 239 -9.94 17.58 -2.82
C TRP A 239 -11.15 17.21 -1.96
N GLN A 240 -10.94 16.72 -0.74
CA GLN A 240 -12.03 16.33 0.16
C GLN A 240 -12.86 17.55 0.59
N TRP A 241 -12.22 18.69 0.84
CA TRP A 241 -12.93 19.93 1.12
C TRP A 241 -13.82 20.34 -0.07
N TRP A 242 -13.22 20.51 -1.25
CA TRP A 242 -13.90 21.05 -2.42
C TRP A 242 -14.98 20.13 -2.98
N ASN A 243 -14.72 18.82 -3.06
CA ASN A 243 -15.61 17.87 -3.73
C ASN A 243 -16.60 17.19 -2.78
N ARG A 244 -16.30 17.16 -1.47
CA ARG A 244 -17.11 16.43 -0.48
C ARG A 244 -17.64 17.33 0.62
N LEU A 245 -16.80 17.93 1.44
CA LEU A 245 -17.26 18.61 2.66
C LEU A 245 -18.07 19.86 2.34
N ALA A 246 -17.65 20.68 1.38
CA ALA A 246 -18.35 21.91 0.99
C ALA A 246 -19.77 21.65 0.42
N VAL A 247 -20.08 20.41 0.01
CA VAL A 247 -21.39 20.03 -0.57
C VAL A 247 -22.14 19.08 0.36
N THR A 248 -21.54 17.94 0.68
CA THR A 248 -22.15 16.86 1.46
C THR A 248 -22.32 17.25 2.93
N PHE A 249 -21.42 18.10 3.46
CA PHE A 249 -21.48 18.63 4.83
C PHE A 249 -21.94 20.11 4.82
N ALA A 250 -22.59 20.58 3.75
CA ALA A 250 -23.00 21.99 3.63
C ALA A 250 -23.88 22.46 4.80
N GLY A 251 -24.70 21.56 5.36
CA GLY A 251 -25.48 21.84 6.55
C GLY A 251 -24.65 22.07 7.81
N GLU A 252 -23.50 21.40 7.95
CA GLU A 252 -22.58 21.58 9.08
C GLU A 252 -21.76 22.86 8.90
N VAL A 253 -21.38 23.20 7.66
CA VAL A 253 -20.73 24.47 7.33
C VAL A 253 -21.65 25.66 7.56
N ALA A 254 -22.89 25.61 7.06
CA ALA A 254 -23.86 26.70 7.19
C ALA A 254 -24.27 26.98 8.65
N ARG A 255 -24.19 25.96 9.51
CA ARG A 255 -24.45 26.09 10.96
C ARG A 255 -23.19 26.42 11.76
N GLN A 256 -22.08 26.70 11.09
CA GLN A 256 -20.77 26.95 11.69
C GLN A 256 -20.27 25.82 12.59
N ARG A 257 -20.79 24.60 12.46
CA ARG A 257 -20.23 23.42 13.13
C ARG A 257 -18.93 22.96 12.48
N LEU A 258 -18.74 23.33 11.22
CA LEU A 258 -17.48 23.27 10.50
C LEU A 258 -17.16 24.65 9.94
N VAL A 259 -16.03 25.23 10.32
CA VAL A 259 -15.58 26.54 9.84
C VAL A 259 -14.27 26.36 9.07
N CYS A 260 -14.21 26.83 7.84
CA CYS A 260 -12.97 26.79 7.04
C CYS A 260 -11.99 27.87 7.53
N LEU A 261 -10.76 27.47 7.85
CA LEU A 261 -9.71 28.33 8.38
C LEU A 261 -8.63 28.67 7.34
N GLY A 262 -8.74 28.10 6.13
CA GLY A 262 -7.79 28.28 5.04
C GLY A 262 -6.72 27.20 4.97
N GLU A 263 -5.66 27.47 4.21
CA GLU A 263 -4.60 26.50 3.94
C GLU A 263 -3.50 26.50 5.00
N SER A 264 -2.80 25.37 5.10
CA SER A 264 -1.61 25.19 5.91
C SER A 264 -0.48 26.10 5.41
N PRO A 265 0.34 26.66 6.33
CA PRO A 265 1.56 27.36 5.92
C PRO A 265 2.59 26.41 5.28
N ASP A 266 2.58 25.15 5.70
CA ASP A 266 3.53 24.11 5.27
C ASP A 266 3.06 23.44 3.98
N GLU A 267 4.03 22.97 3.21
CA GLU A 267 3.84 22.18 2.02
C GLU A 267 4.14 20.70 2.30
N TYR A 268 3.33 19.84 1.68
CA TYR A 268 3.40 18.40 1.87
C TYR A 268 3.50 17.67 0.54
N LEU A 269 4.11 16.49 0.55
CA LEU A 269 4.04 15.55 -0.57
C LEU A 269 3.08 14.39 -0.25
N PRO A 270 2.12 14.08 -1.15
CA PRO A 270 1.33 12.87 -1.03
C PRO A 270 2.24 11.65 -1.19
N GLN A 271 2.20 10.75 -0.21
CA GLN A 271 2.89 9.46 -0.24
C GLN A 271 2.12 8.47 -1.13
N GLN A 272 2.64 7.27 -1.38
CA GLN A 272 2.03 6.27 -2.27
C GLN A 272 0.57 5.91 -1.93
N SER A 273 0.13 6.03 -0.66
CA SER A 273 -1.28 5.87 -0.26
C SER A 273 -2.20 7.02 -0.68
N ILE A 274 -1.67 8.06 -1.34
CA ILE A 274 -2.34 9.27 -1.85
C ILE A 274 -2.76 10.23 -0.73
N ARG A 275 -3.40 9.72 0.32
CA ARG A 275 -4.02 10.50 1.40
C ARG A 275 -3.15 10.73 2.63
N THR A 276 -1.93 10.23 2.62
CA THR A 276 -0.91 10.43 3.67
C THR A 276 0.11 11.42 3.15
N PHE A 277 0.45 12.42 3.96
CA PHE A 277 1.19 13.59 3.53
C PHE A 277 2.47 13.73 4.35
N PHE A 278 3.64 13.71 3.70
CA PHE A 278 4.92 14.02 4.33
C PHE A 278 5.18 15.52 4.29
N ASN A 279 5.55 16.13 5.42
CA ASN A 279 5.85 17.55 5.48
C ASN A 279 7.22 17.83 4.87
N VAL A 280 7.27 18.53 3.74
CA VAL A 280 8.55 18.88 3.08
C VAL A 280 9.10 20.24 3.52
N THR A 281 8.27 21.08 4.16
CA THR A 281 8.73 22.32 4.79
C THR A 281 9.50 22.04 6.07
N GLU A 282 8.98 21.15 6.92
CA GLU A 282 9.57 20.72 8.18
C GLU A 282 9.56 19.18 8.30
N PRO A 283 10.53 18.47 7.67
CA PRO A 283 10.59 17.00 7.61
C PRO A 283 10.57 16.26 8.96
N HIS A 284 10.82 16.97 10.05
CA HIS A 284 10.80 16.44 11.41
C HIS A 284 9.38 16.40 12.02
N ARG A 285 8.41 17.11 11.44
CA ARG A 285 7.00 17.11 11.85
C ARG A 285 6.30 15.84 11.42
N HIS A 286 5.10 15.63 11.94
CA HIS A 286 4.32 14.44 11.67
C HIS A 286 3.91 14.36 10.19
N TYR A 287 3.76 13.15 9.68
CA TYR A 287 2.87 12.94 8.54
C TYR A 287 1.43 13.27 8.96
N VAL A 288 0.63 13.72 7.99
CA VAL A 288 -0.82 13.86 8.17
C VAL A 288 -1.53 12.88 7.25
N LYS A 289 -2.33 11.96 7.79
CA LYS A 289 -3.23 11.09 7.01
C LYS A 289 -4.65 11.64 7.10
N THR A 290 -5.30 11.77 5.96
CA THR A 290 -6.60 12.46 5.82
C THR A 290 -7.66 11.52 5.27
N ALA A 291 -8.94 11.79 5.55
CA ALA A 291 -10.03 11.17 4.79
C ALA A 291 -10.03 11.65 3.33
N LEU A 292 -10.13 10.71 2.38
CA LEU A 292 -10.20 11.00 0.95
C LEU A 292 -11.21 10.07 0.26
N SER A 293 -12.36 10.58 -0.16
CA SER A 293 -13.44 9.77 -0.77
C SER A 293 -13.20 9.51 -2.27
N VAL A 294 -12.01 9.03 -2.59
CA VAL A 294 -11.54 8.56 -3.91
C VAL A 294 -11.44 7.03 -3.86
N LEU A 295 -11.90 6.37 -4.91
CA LEU A 295 -11.85 4.92 -5.04
C LEU A 295 -10.51 4.50 -5.67
N ASN A 296 -9.78 3.60 -5.01
CA ASN A 296 -8.55 3.02 -5.55
C ASN A 296 -8.36 1.59 -5.06
N MET A 297 -8.14 0.63 -5.96
CA MET A 297 -7.96 -0.80 -5.63
C MET A 297 -9.10 -1.36 -4.79
N GLY A 298 -10.35 -1.13 -5.22
CA GLY A 298 -11.51 -1.73 -4.53
C GLY A 298 -11.89 -1.10 -3.19
N PHE A 299 -11.23 -0.02 -2.77
CA PHE A 299 -11.52 0.69 -1.51
C PHE A 299 -11.68 2.19 -1.71
N LEU A 300 -12.75 2.75 -1.15
CA LEU A 300 -12.82 4.19 -0.88
C LEU A 300 -11.83 4.53 0.23
N ARG A 301 -10.95 5.50 -0.04
CA ARG A 301 -9.87 5.92 0.88
C ARG A 301 -10.36 6.83 2.01
N GLY A 302 -11.52 6.50 2.61
CA GLY A 302 -12.09 7.18 3.78
C GLY A 302 -11.41 6.78 5.09
N LEU A 303 -11.49 7.63 6.11
CA LEU A 303 -10.88 7.39 7.43
C LEU A 303 -12.00 7.38 8.49
N SER A 304 -12.11 6.29 9.25
CA SER A 304 -13.23 6.07 10.17
C SER A 304 -13.05 6.87 11.47
N ALA A 305 -13.96 7.80 11.75
CA ALA A 305 -13.96 8.57 12.99
C ALA A 305 -14.03 7.67 14.24
N ALA A 306 -14.76 6.55 14.17
CA ALA A 306 -14.85 5.59 15.26
C ALA A 306 -13.54 4.80 15.48
N TYR A 307 -12.76 4.53 14.43
CA TYR A 307 -11.47 3.85 14.58
C TYR A 307 -10.43 4.78 15.20
N MET A 308 -10.51 6.09 14.89
CA MET A 308 -9.55 7.09 15.35
C MET A 308 -9.46 7.15 16.87
N GLU A 309 -10.56 6.96 17.60
CA GLU A 309 -10.60 6.99 19.06
C GLU A 309 -9.64 5.99 19.71
N ALA A 310 -9.50 4.80 19.11
CA ALA A 310 -8.61 3.74 19.59
C ALA A 310 -7.20 3.78 18.97
N THR A 311 -7.01 4.56 17.90
CA THR A 311 -5.79 4.52 17.08
C THR A 311 -4.52 4.79 17.88
N PRO A 312 -4.39 5.89 18.65
CA PRO A 312 -3.15 6.15 19.39
C PRO A 312 -2.86 5.09 20.45
N ALA A 313 -3.88 4.61 21.18
CA ALA A 313 -3.71 3.59 22.20
C ALA A 313 -3.22 2.25 21.64
N ILE A 314 -3.65 1.87 20.43
CA ILE A 314 -3.14 0.68 19.72
C ILE A 314 -1.66 0.86 19.36
N ASN A 315 -1.27 2.06 18.94
CA ASN A 315 0.12 2.35 18.58
C ASN A 315 1.04 2.35 19.81
N ASP A 316 0.61 2.94 20.93
CA ASP A 316 1.36 2.92 22.18
C ASP A 316 1.54 1.47 22.68
N TRP A 317 0.48 0.67 22.69
CA TRP A 317 0.56 -0.75 23.04
C TRP A 317 1.56 -1.52 22.16
N LEU A 318 1.53 -1.29 20.85
CA LEU A 318 2.43 -1.98 19.93
C LEU A 318 3.88 -1.58 20.14
N VAL A 319 4.17 -0.29 20.33
CA VAL A 319 5.55 0.17 20.56
C VAL A 319 6.09 -0.37 21.88
N GLU A 320 5.27 -0.41 22.94
CA GLU A 320 5.64 -1.06 24.20
C GLU A 320 5.92 -2.56 24.02
N LEU A 321 5.09 -3.27 23.26
CA LEU A 321 5.30 -4.68 22.93
C LEU A 321 6.62 -4.89 22.17
N VAL A 322 6.88 -4.11 21.13
CA VAL A 322 8.11 -4.19 20.32
C VAL A 322 9.35 -3.88 21.16
N ALA A 323 9.28 -2.89 22.05
CA ALA A 323 10.40 -2.50 22.89
C ALA A 323 10.68 -3.51 24.02
N ALA A 324 9.65 -4.15 24.57
CA ALA A 324 9.78 -5.12 25.65
C ALA A 324 10.21 -6.52 25.17
N ASP A 325 9.94 -6.87 23.91
CA ASP A 325 10.27 -8.17 23.34
C ASP A 325 11.75 -8.24 22.89
N PRO A 326 12.58 -9.12 23.46
CA PRO A 326 14.01 -9.19 23.14
C PRO A 326 14.31 -9.58 21.68
N VAL A 327 13.43 -10.36 21.03
CA VAL A 327 13.64 -10.77 19.64
C VAL A 327 13.30 -9.61 18.71
N LEU A 328 12.17 -8.92 18.92
CA LEU A 328 11.79 -7.76 18.11
C LEU A 328 12.76 -6.59 18.29
N ALA A 329 13.14 -6.28 19.53
CA ALA A 329 14.14 -5.26 19.81
C ALA A 329 15.50 -5.61 19.18
N GLY A 330 15.87 -6.90 19.18
CA GLY A 330 17.11 -7.40 18.58
C GLY A 330 17.18 -7.26 17.06
N THR A 331 16.05 -7.18 16.34
CA THR A 331 16.04 -6.94 14.88
C THR A 331 16.14 -5.44 14.54
N GLY A 332 16.07 -4.56 15.54
CA GLY A 332 16.01 -3.11 15.33
C GLY A 332 14.68 -2.62 14.74
N LEU A 333 13.61 -3.44 14.79
CA LEU A 333 12.28 -3.04 14.35
C LEU A 333 11.85 -1.79 15.11
N THR A 334 11.36 -0.78 14.38
CA THR A 334 10.65 0.35 14.99
C THR A 334 9.31 0.56 14.31
N VAL A 335 8.42 1.28 14.97
CA VAL A 335 7.11 1.67 14.43
C VAL A 335 7.02 3.18 14.52
N ILE A 336 6.56 3.85 13.46
CA ILE A 336 6.19 5.27 13.54
C ILE A 336 4.73 5.38 13.97
N ARG A 337 4.51 5.89 15.19
CA ARG A 337 3.20 5.88 15.84
C ARG A 337 2.24 6.85 15.19
N GLU A 338 0.98 6.45 15.08
CA GLU A 338 -0.16 7.33 14.83
C GLU A 338 -0.54 8.04 16.15
N ARG A 339 0.27 9.04 16.54
CA ARG A 339 0.25 9.64 17.89
C ARG A 339 -1.00 10.42 18.24
N ALA A 340 -1.73 10.93 17.25
CA ALA A 340 -2.95 11.67 17.49
C ALA A 340 -3.92 11.46 16.34
N ALA A 341 -5.20 11.54 16.65
CA ALA A 341 -6.26 11.47 15.67
C ALA A 341 -7.43 12.36 16.06
N VAL A 342 -8.14 12.84 15.05
CA VAL A 342 -9.38 13.60 15.21
C VAL A 342 -10.42 13.08 14.23
N GLY A 343 -11.60 12.76 14.73
CA GLY A 343 -12.71 12.24 13.94
C GLY A 343 -13.95 13.11 14.08
N TYR A 344 -14.68 13.32 12.98
CA TYR A 344 -15.95 14.02 12.98
C TYR A 344 -17.12 13.06 12.73
N ARG A 345 -18.15 13.14 13.57
CA ARG A 345 -19.35 12.30 13.53
C ARG A 345 -20.52 13.12 13.02
N HIS A 346 -20.88 12.94 11.76
CA HIS A 346 -22.01 13.65 11.16
C HIS A 346 -23.34 13.07 11.67
N PRO A 347 -24.16 13.80 12.44
CA PRO A 347 -25.31 13.21 13.14
C PRO A 347 -26.35 12.60 12.20
N GLN A 348 -26.66 13.28 11.10
CA GLN A 348 -27.65 12.81 10.12
C GLN A 348 -27.19 11.56 9.37
N TYR A 349 -25.92 11.48 8.95
CA TYR A 349 -25.41 10.27 8.30
C TYR A 349 -25.25 9.11 9.28
N GLU A 350 -24.90 9.37 10.54
CA GLU A 350 -24.92 8.29 11.54
C GLU A 350 -26.34 7.76 11.77
N ALA A 351 -27.35 8.62 11.86
CA ALA A 351 -28.74 8.17 11.98
C ALA A 351 -29.22 7.38 10.75
N ALA A 352 -28.71 7.72 9.56
CA ALA A 352 -29.19 7.16 8.29
C ALA A 352 -28.43 5.91 7.79
N THR A 353 -27.31 5.55 8.40
CA THR A 353 -26.42 4.49 7.88
C THR A 353 -25.97 3.53 8.97
N ASP A 354 -25.41 2.37 8.61
CA ASP A 354 -24.70 1.51 9.57
C ASP A 354 -23.25 1.99 9.83
N ARG A 355 -22.53 1.29 10.71
CA ARG A 355 -21.15 1.62 11.09
C ARG A 355 -20.11 1.43 9.96
N TYR A 356 -20.45 0.70 8.90
CA TYR A 356 -19.53 0.34 7.81
C TYR A 356 -19.61 1.32 6.64
N SER A 357 -20.70 2.08 6.54
CA SER A 357 -20.95 3.05 5.48
C SER A 357 -19.79 4.01 5.24
N PRO A 358 -19.41 4.26 3.97
CA PRO A 358 -18.36 5.21 3.63
C PRO A 358 -18.70 6.66 4.02
N TYR A 359 -19.98 7.00 4.18
CA TYR A 359 -20.42 8.33 4.63
C TYR A 359 -19.95 8.66 6.06
N ARG A 360 -19.72 7.64 6.90
CA ARG A 360 -19.15 7.81 8.24
C ARG A 360 -17.61 7.94 8.25
N LYS A 361 -16.98 7.96 7.08
CA LYS A 361 -15.52 7.97 6.90
C LYS A 361 -15.02 9.16 6.08
N MET A 362 -15.84 10.21 5.96
CA MET A 362 -15.58 11.36 5.09
C MET A 362 -14.79 12.49 5.77
N LEU A 363 -14.72 12.53 7.10
CA LEU A 363 -13.98 13.56 7.83
C LEU A 363 -13.32 12.99 9.09
N ALA A 364 -12.03 12.70 8.95
CA ALA A 364 -11.12 12.40 10.04
C ALA A 364 -9.69 12.69 9.56
N ALA A 365 -8.77 12.85 10.52
CA ALA A 365 -7.35 12.93 10.27
C ALA A 365 -6.56 12.27 11.40
N LEU A 366 -5.33 11.86 11.11
CA LEU A 366 -4.36 11.44 12.11
C LEU A 366 -2.97 12.01 11.81
N TRP A 367 -2.17 12.13 12.86
CA TRP A 367 -0.76 12.52 12.81
C TRP A 367 0.10 11.31 13.12
N ARG A 368 1.03 11.01 12.22
CA ARG A 368 1.98 9.89 12.37
C ARG A 368 3.39 10.41 12.48
N GLU A 369 4.21 9.86 13.38
CA GLU A 369 5.61 10.26 13.54
C GLU A 369 6.36 10.23 12.20
N SER A 370 7.20 11.23 11.96
CA SER A 370 8.19 11.16 10.88
C SER A 370 9.34 10.24 11.30
N PRO A 371 9.89 9.42 10.39
CA PRO A 371 11.10 8.65 10.66
C PRO A 371 12.37 9.52 10.68
N VAL A 372 12.31 10.76 10.17
CA VAL A 372 13.49 11.62 9.97
C VAL A 372 14.21 11.98 11.27
N PRO A 373 13.53 12.35 12.38
CA PRO A 373 14.21 12.66 13.65
C PRO A 373 15.00 11.48 14.23
N GLY A 374 14.58 10.24 13.93
CA GLY A 374 15.24 9.01 14.39
C GLY A 374 16.34 8.50 13.46
N LEU A 375 16.69 9.25 12.41
CA LEU A 375 17.66 8.84 11.40
C LEU A 375 19.08 9.25 11.80
N ALA A 376 19.95 8.27 12.04
CA ALA A 376 21.35 8.54 12.34
C ALA A 376 22.11 9.09 11.11
N PRO A 377 23.20 9.87 11.30
CA PRO A 377 23.99 10.38 10.19
C PRO A 377 24.46 9.28 9.23
N GLY A 378 24.40 9.57 7.93
CA GLY A 378 24.77 8.63 6.86
C GLY A 378 23.75 7.51 6.59
N ARG A 379 22.58 7.52 7.25
CA ARG A 379 21.48 6.61 6.91
C ARG A 379 20.52 7.29 5.94
N ARG A 380 19.90 6.51 5.07
CA ARG A 380 18.87 6.96 4.14
C ARG A 380 17.58 6.18 4.36
N LEU A 381 16.46 6.78 4.02
CA LEU A 381 15.15 6.13 4.06
C LEU A 381 14.71 5.78 2.65
N SER A 382 14.06 4.64 2.50
CA SER A 382 13.44 4.21 1.24
C SER A 382 12.17 3.43 1.54
N THR A 383 11.10 3.64 0.77
CA THR A 383 9.95 2.72 0.78
C THR A 383 10.41 1.31 0.39
N MET A 384 9.89 0.26 1.03
CA MET A 384 10.24 -1.11 0.66
C MET A 384 9.74 -1.47 -0.74
N ALA A 385 8.72 -0.79 -1.26
CA ALA A 385 8.28 -0.90 -2.65
C ALA A 385 9.41 -0.65 -3.66
N ALA A 386 10.43 0.14 -3.29
CA ALA A 386 11.59 0.40 -4.12
C ALA A 386 12.40 -0.87 -4.44
N LEU A 387 12.33 -1.92 -3.60
CA LEU A 387 13.01 -3.17 -3.90
C LEU A 387 12.41 -3.92 -5.11
N LEU A 388 11.15 -3.63 -5.45
CA LEU A 388 10.48 -4.18 -6.63
C LEU A 388 10.58 -3.28 -7.85
N HIS A 389 11.14 -2.07 -7.69
CA HIS A 389 11.20 -1.09 -8.77
C HIS A 389 12.22 -1.51 -9.84
N THR A 390 11.77 -1.46 -11.10
CA THR A 390 12.62 -1.46 -12.28
C THR A 390 12.48 -0.14 -13.02
N ASP A 391 13.59 0.44 -13.45
CA ASP A 391 13.59 1.63 -14.29
C ASP A 391 13.13 1.32 -15.72
N ARG A 392 13.14 2.34 -16.58
CA ARG A 392 12.68 2.22 -17.98
C ARG A 392 13.52 1.30 -18.85
N ASP A 393 14.78 1.06 -18.45
CA ASP A 393 15.69 0.16 -19.14
C ASP A 393 15.64 -1.25 -18.52
N GLY A 394 14.69 -1.50 -17.62
CA GLY A 394 14.48 -2.78 -16.96
C GLY A 394 15.52 -3.08 -15.88
N ARG A 395 16.25 -2.08 -15.36
CA ARG A 395 17.24 -2.24 -14.29
C ARG A 395 16.60 -2.10 -12.92
N SER A 396 16.97 -2.97 -11.99
CA SER A 396 16.42 -3.06 -10.65
C SER A 396 17.11 -2.11 -9.68
N LEU A 397 16.29 -1.42 -8.89
CA LEU A 397 16.79 -0.63 -7.77
C LEU A 397 17.37 -1.52 -6.66
N ALA A 398 16.78 -2.70 -6.39
CA ALA A 398 17.37 -3.66 -5.46
C ALA A 398 18.77 -4.12 -5.92
N ALA A 399 18.95 -4.38 -7.22
CA ALA A 399 20.27 -4.69 -7.79
C ALA A 399 21.26 -3.52 -7.60
N ALA A 400 20.81 -2.29 -7.81
CA ALA A 400 21.63 -1.10 -7.58
C ALA A 400 22.03 -0.93 -6.10
N LEU A 401 21.13 -1.22 -5.15
CA LEU A 401 21.41 -1.21 -3.72
C LEU A 401 22.40 -2.31 -3.31
N VAL A 402 22.26 -3.52 -3.86
CA VAL A 402 23.24 -4.60 -3.67
C VAL A 402 24.62 -4.13 -4.15
N ALA A 403 24.70 -3.57 -5.35
CA ALA A 403 25.95 -3.06 -5.91
C ALA A 403 26.55 -1.91 -5.09
N GLU A 404 25.74 -0.96 -4.63
CA GLU A 404 26.18 0.14 -3.75
C GLU A 404 26.77 -0.38 -2.45
N SER A 405 26.18 -1.45 -1.88
CA SER A 405 26.64 -2.02 -0.62
C SER A 405 27.98 -2.74 -0.66
N GLY A 406 28.42 -3.16 -1.85
CA GLY A 406 29.60 -4.03 -2.01
C GLY A 406 29.46 -5.41 -1.36
N LEU A 407 28.28 -5.78 -0.84
CA LEU A 407 28.02 -7.09 -0.26
C LEU A 407 27.70 -8.13 -1.35
N PRO A 408 28.07 -9.41 -1.15
CA PRO A 408 27.48 -10.50 -1.91
C PRO A 408 25.95 -10.46 -1.81
N ALA A 409 25.25 -10.68 -2.92
CA ALA A 409 23.78 -10.55 -2.98
C ALA A 409 23.06 -11.40 -1.92
N ARG A 410 23.53 -12.62 -1.67
CA ARG A 410 22.99 -13.49 -0.61
C ARG A 410 23.10 -12.88 0.79
N GLN A 411 24.23 -12.23 1.08
CA GLN A 411 24.45 -11.56 2.37
C GLN A 411 23.60 -10.29 2.49
N TRP A 412 23.47 -9.52 1.42
CA TRP A 412 22.57 -8.37 1.38
C TRP A 412 21.11 -8.79 1.63
N LEU A 413 20.64 -9.83 0.94
CA LEU A 413 19.31 -10.40 1.13
C LEU A 413 19.14 -10.88 2.57
N ARG A 414 20.14 -11.56 3.14
CA ARG A 414 20.07 -12.01 4.53
C ARG A 414 19.86 -10.86 5.52
N ARG A 415 20.58 -9.74 5.35
CA ARG A 415 20.37 -8.54 6.20
C ARG A 415 18.95 -7.98 6.09
N TYR A 416 18.42 -7.91 4.87
CA TYR A 416 17.04 -7.50 4.66
C TYR A 416 16.05 -8.45 5.36
N LEU A 417 16.22 -9.76 5.22
CA LEU A 417 15.34 -10.75 5.85
C LEU A 417 15.42 -10.73 7.38
N ASP A 418 16.62 -10.55 7.96
CA ASP A 418 16.78 -10.41 9.41
C ASP A 418 16.08 -9.15 9.93
N ALA A 419 16.08 -8.06 9.16
CA ALA A 419 15.39 -6.82 9.51
C ALA A 419 13.87 -6.89 9.28
N TYR A 420 13.40 -7.60 8.26
CA TYR A 420 12.00 -7.58 7.81
C TYR A 420 11.23 -8.86 8.12
N LEU A 421 11.74 -10.04 7.73
CA LEU A 421 11.02 -11.30 7.87
C LEU A 421 11.03 -11.81 9.31
N VAL A 422 12.17 -11.74 10.01
CA VAL A 422 12.29 -12.21 11.40
C VAL A 422 11.26 -11.56 12.33
N PRO A 423 11.09 -10.21 12.37
CA PRO A 423 10.07 -9.63 13.23
C PRO A 423 8.65 -10.07 12.87
N LEU A 424 8.33 -10.26 11.58
CA LEU A 424 7.01 -10.77 11.17
C LEU A 424 6.78 -12.22 11.64
N LEU A 425 7.77 -13.10 11.48
CA LEU A 425 7.71 -14.46 12.01
C LEU A 425 7.55 -14.43 13.54
N HIS A 426 8.29 -13.56 14.23
CA HIS A 426 8.20 -13.49 15.69
C HIS A 426 6.87 -12.94 16.18
N SER A 427 6.36 -11.86 15.57
CA SER A 427 5.02 -11.34 15.84
C SER A 427 3.95 -12.42 15.63
N PHE A 428 4.05 -13.20 14.56
CA PHE A 428 3.15 -14.32 14.30
C PHE A 428 3.24 -15.41 15.39
N TYR A 429 4.42 -16.00 15.58
CA TYR A 429 4.56 -17.18 16.44
C TYR A 429 4.48 -16.87 17.93
N ALA A 430 5.04 -15.74 18.40
CA ALA A 430 5.05 -15.40 19.82
C ALA A 430 3.74 -14.70 20.23
N HIS A 431 3.27 -13.76 19.41
CA HIS A 431 2.21 -12.82 19.79
C HIS A 431 0.89 -13.04 19.04
N ARG A 432 0.82 -13.98 18.09
CA ARG A 432 -0.32 -14.17 17.18
C ARG A 432 -0.70 -12.86 16.47
N LEU A 433 0.29 -12.00 16.27
CA LEU A 433 0.15 -10.66 15.74
C LEU A 433 0.57 -10.67 14.27
N ALA A 434 -0.31 -10.16 13.39
CA ALA A 434 0.00 -9.91 11.99
C ALA A 434 -0.18 -8.42 11.66
N PHE A 435 0.52 -8.02 10.61
CA PHE A 435 0.51 -6.67 10.02
C PHE A 435 -0.02 -6.78 8.58
N MET A 436 -0.07 -5.65 7.88
CA MET A 436 -0.12 -5.60 6.41
C MET A 436 1.25 -5.18 5.87
N PRO A 437 2.23 -6.10 5.77
CA PRO A 437 3.65 -5.75 5.61
C PRO A 437 4.07 -5.48 4.15
N HIS A 438 3.16 -5.08 3.27
CA HIS A 438 3.48 -4.84 1.87
C HIS A 438 4.41 -3.64 1.65
N GLY A 439 4.96 -3.51 0.43
CA GLY A 439 5.99 -2.53 0.06
C GLY A 439 5.76 -1.10 0.57
N GLU A 440 4.52 -0.59 0.51
CA GLU A 440 4.22 0.76 1.00
C GLU A 440 4.31 0.90 2.52
N ASN A 441 3.94 -0.11 3.31
CA ASN A 441 3.80 -0.02 4.78
C ASN A 441 5.11 -0.23 5.53
N VAL A 442 6.20 -0.44 4.80
CA VAL A 442 7.53 -0.68 5.35
C VAL A 442 8.49 0.35 4.78
N ILE A 443 9.15 1.08 5.67
CA ILE A 443 10.25 1.99 5.32
C ILE A 443 11.56 1.31 5.72
N LEU A 444 12.48 1.20 4.78
CA LEU A 444 13.83 0.69 4.98
C LEU A 444 14.72 1.82 5.49
N VAL A 445 15.51 1.52 6.53
CA VAL A 445 16.67 2.33 6.90
C VAL A 445 17.89 1.70 6.24
N LEU A 446 18.47 2.44 5.31
CA LEU A 446 19.62 2.01 4.52
C LEU A 446 20.91 2.63 5.07
N HIS A 447 21.98 1.83 5.11
CA HIS A 447 23.33 2.30 5.38
C HIS A 447 24.26 1.71 4.32
N ASP A 448 24.91 2.58 3.54
CA ASP A 448 25.73 2.20 2.39
C ASP A 448 25.04 1.16 1.50
N GLY A 449 23.81 1.43 1.05
CA GLY A 449 23.04 0.53 0.19
C GLY A 449 22.49 -0.75 0.84
N ALA A 450 22.90 -1.13 2.05
CA ALA A 450 22.37 -2.29 2.77
C ALA A 450 21.22 -1.92 3.71
N VAL A 451 20.26 -2.83 3.88
CA VAL A 451 19.19 -2.68 4.89
C VAL A 451 19.78 -2.87 6.29
N GLU A 452 19.68 -1.84 7.13
CA GLU A 452 20.11 -1.86 8.53
C GLU A 452 18.97 -2.30 9.45
N ARG A 453 17.77 -1.74 9.24
CA ARG A 453 16.54 -2.05 9.97
C ARG A 453 15.31 -1.62 9.17
N VAL A 454 14.12 -1.98 9.65
CA VAL A 454 12.85 -1.54 9.05
C VAL A 454 11.99 -0.74 10.03
N ILE A 455 11.11 0.08 9.46
CA ILE A 455 10.11 0.87 10.17
C ILE A 455 8.73 0.50 9.64
N PHE A 456 7.83 0.06 10.51
CA PHE A 456 6.44 -0.21 10.13
C PHE A 456 5.55 1.02 10.33
N LYS A 457 4.56 1.16 9.45
CA LYS A 457 3.51 2.19 9.49
C LYS A 457 2.15 1.59 9.13
N ASP A 458 1.11 2.41 9.25
CA ASP A 458 -0.30 1.99 9.05
C ASP A 458 -0.69 0.85 9.99
N ILE A 459 -0.78 1.20 11.28
CA ILE A 459 -0.86 0.22 12.36
C ILE A 459 -2.31 -0.03 12.74
N ALA A 460 -3.01 0.99 13.25
CA ALA A 460 -4.28 0.75 13.92
C ALA A 460 -5.37 0.26 12.97
N GLU A 461 -5.30 0.58 11.67
CA GLU A 461 -6.26 0.09 10.68
C GLU A 461 -5.97 -1.35 10.20
N GLU A 462 -4.73 -1.84 10.35
CA GLU A 462 -4.25 -3.04 9.64
C GLU A 462 -3.80 -4.19 10.55
N ILE A 463 -3.34 -3.91 11.77
CA ILE A 463 -2.85 -5.01 12.63
C ILE A 463 -4.00 -5.88 13.14
N VAL A 464 -3.70 -7.17 13.32
CA VAL A 464 -4.62 -8.14 13.88
C VAL A 464 -3.92 -9.05 14.88
N VAL A 465 -4.58 -9.27 16.01
CA VAL A 465 -4.22 -10.33 16.96
C VAL A 465 -5.17 -11.50 16.70
N MET A 466 -4.64 -12.58 16.13
CA MET A 466 -5.37 -13.76 15.68
C MET A 466 -5.73 -14.68 16.84
N ASP A 467 -6.26 -14.09 17.90
CA ASP A 467 -6.71 -14.74 19.13
C ASP A 467 -7.89 -13.94 19.69
N PRO A 468 -9.14 -14.43 19.56
CA PRO A 468 -10.32 -13.72 20.01
C PRO A 468 -10.35 -13.50 21.54
N ASP A 469 -9.63 -14.34 22.29
CA ASP A 469 -9.61 -14.37 23.75
C ASP A 469 -8.37 -13.68 24.35
N ALA A 470 -7.46 -13.16 23.52
CA ALA A 470 -6.23 -12.51 23.96
C ALA A 470 -6.49 -11.41 25.01
N ASP A 471 -5.75 -11.40 26.13
CA ASP A 471 -5.93 -10.36 27.16
C ASP A 471 -5.26 -9.03 26.75
N LEU A 472 -6.00 -8.25 25.96
CA LEU A 472 -5.59 -6.91 25.51
C LEU A 472 -6.27 -5.79 26.32
N PRO A 473 -5.58 -4.64 26.53
CA PRO A 473 -6.16 -3.45 27.13
C PRO A 473 -7.48 -3.05 26.44
N PRO A 474 -8.49 -2.54 27.18
CA PRO A 474 -9.81 -2.20 26.62
C PRO A 474 -9.82 -1.44 25.28
N PRO A 475 -9.04 -0.36 25.08
CA PRO A 475 -9.04 0.37 23.80
C PRO A 475 -8.40 -0.42 22.64
N VAL A 476 -7.57 -1.43 22.92
CA VAL A 476 -6.85 -2.22 21.91
C VAL A 476 -7.66 -3.43 21.44
N ARG A 477 -8.65 -3.89 22.23
CA ARG A 477 -9.39 -5.16 21.99
C ARG A 477 -10.00 -5.31 20.59
N ARG A 478 -10.25 -4.19 19.89
CA ARG A 478 -10.79 -4.23 18.53
C ARG A 478 -9.86 -4.89 17.49
N VAL A 479 -8.56 -5.04 17.79
CA VAL A 479 -7.62 -5.71 16.87
C VAL A 479 -7.70 -7.23 16.96
N ARG A 480 -8.48 -7.80 17.88
CA ARG A 480 -8.68 -9.25 17.97
C ARG A 480 -9.51 -9.73 16.79
N ALA A 481 -9.13 -10.86 16.21
CA ALA A 481 -9.94 -11.55 15.21
C ALA A 481 -9.91 -13.07 15.43
N ALA A 482 -11.03 -13.71 15.14
CA ALA A 482 -11.09 -15.16 15.03
C ALA A 482 -10.74 -15.53 13.57
N ILE A 483 -9.52 -16.00 13.36
CA ILE A 483 -9.05 -16.49 12.05
C ILE A 483 -8.87 -18.02 12.13
N PRO A 484 -9.41 -18.80 11.19
CA PRO A 484 -9.19 -20.24 11.12
C PRO A 484 -7.70 -20.59 11.18
N ASP A 485 -7.33 -21.63 11.95
CA ASP A 485 -5.92 -21.95 12.20
C ASP A 485 -5.12 -22.29 10.93
N ASP A 486 -5.79 -22.86 9.93
CA ASP A 486 -5.24 -23.18 8.60
C ASP A 486 -5.07 -21.95 7.70
N GLU A 487 -5.73 -20.83 8.03
CA GLU A 487 -5.61 -19.55 7.32
C GLU A 487 -4.62 -18.60 7.97
N GLN A 488 -4.32 -18.75 9.27
CA GLN A 488 -3.46 -17.80 10.00
C GLN A 488 -2.09 -17.60 9.35
N LEU A 489 -1.44 -18.66 8.84
CA LEU A 489 -0.10 -18.55 8.25
C LEU A 489 -0.12 -17.88 6.85
N LEU A 490 -1.31 -17.65 6.26
CA LEU A 490 -1.45 -16.89 5.01
C LEU A 490 -0.99 -15.44 5.16
N THR A 491 -0.96 -14.87 6.37
CA THR A 491 -0.36 -13.53 6.58
C THR A 491 1.14 -13.49 6.28
N ILE A 492 1.81 -14.65 6.23
CA ILE A 492 3.20 -14.78 5.77
C ILE A 492 3.23 -15.32 4.34
N PHE A 493 2.50 -16.39 4.05
CA PHE A 493 2.53 -17.00 2.72
C PHE A 493 1.96 -16.10 1.62
N THR A 494 0.85 -15.41 1.87
CA THR A 494 0.27 -14.46 0.92
C THR A 494 1.01 -13.13 0.99
N ASP A 495 0.91 -12.40 2.10
CA ASP A 495 1.35 -10.99 2.12
C ASP A 495 2.86 -10.80 1.97
N VAL A 496 3.67 -11.79 2.36
CA VAL A 496 5.13 -11.74 2.28
C VAL A 496 5.64 -12.57 1.11
N PHE A 497 5.32 -13.86 1.03
CA PHE A 497 5.92 -14.72 0.01
C PHE A 497 5.33 -14.43 -1.37
N ASP A 498 4.01 -14.48 -1.50
CA ASP A 498 3.34 -14.38 -2.79
C ASP A 498 3.19 -12.93 -3.28
N CYS A 499 2.88 -11.99 -2.39
CA CYS A 499 2.64 -10.59 -2.74
C CYS A 499 3.92 -9.74 -2.82
N PHE A 500 5.06 -10.24 -2.32
CA PHE A 500 6.31 -9.47 -2.30
C PHE A 500 7.53 -10.28 -2.75
N PHE A 501 7.88 -11.38 -2.08
CA PHE A 501 9.09 -12.15 -2.43
C PHE A 501 9.00 -12.82 -3.80
N ARG A 502 7.81 -13.21 -4.25
CA ARG A 502 7.57 -13.70 -5.62
C ARG A 502 8.14 -12.73 -6.65
N HIS A 503 7.84 -11.45 -6.48
CA HIS A 503 8.29 -10.38 -7.35
C HIS A 503 9.79 -10.06 -7.14
N LEU A 504 10.24 -9.93 -5.88
CA LEU A 504 11.65 -9.62 -5.58
C LEU A 504 12.61 -10.71 -6.11
N ASN A 505 12.26 -11.99 -5.91
CA ASN A 505 12.97 -13.14 -6.44
C ASN A 505 13.10 -13.04 -7.96
N ALA A 506 11.99 -12.83 -8.67
CA ALA A 506 11.98 -12.75 -10.12
C ALA A 506 12.77 -11.56 -10.67
N VAL A 507 12.76 -10.42 -9.96
CA VAL A 507 13.55 -9.23 -10.29
C VAL A 507 15.05 -9.53 -10.21
N LEU A 508 15.52 -10.05 -9.06
CA LEU A 508 16.95 -10.35 -8.85
C LEU A 508 17.45 -11.48 -9.77
N ALA A 509 16.65 -12.52 -9.97
CA ALA A 509 17.03 -13.69 -10.77
C ALA A 509 17.09 -13.42 -12.27
N ALA A 510 16.28 -12.50 -12.82
CA ALA A 510 16.39 -12.18 -14.25
C ALA A 510 17.56 -11.25 -14.57
N GLU A 511 18.01 -10.42 -13.61
CA GLU A 511 19.22 -9.62 -13.77
C GLU A 511 20.50 -10.41 -13.44
N GLY A 512 20.38 -11.67 -13.02
CA GLY A 512 21.51 -12.51 -12.66
C GLY A 512 22.22 -12.06 -11.38
N VAL A 513 21.54 -11.31 -10.51
CA VAL A 513 22.10 -10.82 -9.23
C VAL A 513 22.10 -11.94 -8.18
N LEU A 514 21.01 -12.71 -8.12
CA LEU A 514 20.86 -13.86 -7.25
C LEU A 514 19.88 -14.84 -7.91
N ASP A 515 20.25 -16.12 -8.03
CA ASP A 515 19.31 -17.11 -8.57
C ASP A 515 18.21 -17.48 -7.57
N GLU A 516 17.17 -18.16 -8.07
CA GLU A 516 15.99 -18.48 -7.25
C GLU A 516 16.29 -19.47 -6.13
N ASP A 517 17.22 -20.39 -6.36
CA ASP A 517 17.55 -21.41 -5.37
C ASP A 517 18.28 -20.77 -4.19
N ASP A 518 19.25 -19.89 -4.45
CA ASP A 518 19.93 -19.12 -3.42
C ASP A 518 19.00 -18.11 -2.73
N PHE A 519 18.06 -17.48 -3.45
CA PHE A 519 17.07 -16.59 -2.84
C PHE A 519 16.23 -17.34 -1.80
N TRP A 520 15.56 -18.43 -2.20
CA TRP A 520 14.66 -19.17 -1.32
C TRP A 520 15.39 -19.97 -0.25
N ARG A 521 16.61 -20.45 -0.53
CA ARG A 521 17.49 -21.02 0.50
C ARG A 521 17.85 -20.00 1.58
N THR A 522 18.09 -18.74 1.20
CA THR A 522 18.39 -17.67 2.18
C THR A 522 17.17 -17.33 3.05
N VAL A 523 15.97 -17.39 2.46
CA VAL A 523 14.70 -17.29 3.21
C VAL A 523 14.55 -18.47 4.19
N ALA A 524 14.83 -19.69 3.74
CA ALA A 524 14.80 -20.89 4.57
C ALA A 524 15.82 -20.86 5.71
N ASP A 525 17.06 -20.43 5.44
CA ASP A 525 18.11 -20.25 6.44
C ASP A 525 17.69 -19.22 7.49
N CYS A 526 17.08 -18.11 7.08
CA CYS A 526 16.54 -17.09 7.98
C CYS A 526 15.47 -17.64 8.91
N ALA A 527 14.50 -18.38 8.36
CA ALA A 527 13.44 -19.02 9.16
C ALA A 527 13.98 -20.10 10.11
N THR A 528 14.96 -20.88 9.65
CA THR A 528 15.60 -21.94 10.45
C THR A 528 16.39 -21.36 11.62
N ASP A 529 17.19 -20.32 11.38
CA ASP A 529 17.93 -19.62 12.44
C ASP A 529 16.98 -18.95 13.43
N TYR A 530 15.87 -18.38 12.95
CA TYR A 530 14.82 -17.87 13.82
C TYR A 530 14.27 -18.98 14.73
N ALA A 531 13.84 -20.11 14.16
CA ALA A 531 13.29 -21.23 14.92
C ALA A 531 14.28 -21.75 15.99
N ALA A 532 15.58 -21.80 15.67
CA ALA A 532 16.62 -22.21 16.61
C ALA A 532 16.77 -21.26 17.81
N ARG A 533 16.46 -19.96 17.66
CA ARG A 533 16.49 -18.97 18.75
C ARG A 533 15.26 -19.01 19.66
N VAL A 534 14.15 -19.61 19.22
CA VAL A 534 12.88 -19.66 19.98
C VAL A 534 12.40 -21.09 20.24
N PRO A 535 13.22 -21.97 20.86
CA PRO A 535 12.84 -23.37 21.10
C PRO A 535 11.59 -23.51 21.98
N HIS A 536 11.26 -22.49 22.79
CA HIS A 536 10.03 -22.42 23.59
C HIS A 536 8.76 -22.27 22.75
N LEU A 537 8.86 -21.94 21.44
CA LEU A 537 7.74 -21.85 20.49
C LEU A 537 7.65 -23.07 19.56
N ALA A 538 8.40 -24.16 19.82
CA ALA A 538 8.49 -25.32 18.93
C ALA A 538 7.13 -25.94 18.58
N ASP A 539 6.17 -25.97 19.52
CA ASP A 539 4.81 -26.48 19.25
C ASP A 539 4.06 -25.63 18.23
N ARG A 540 4.16 -24.29 18.33
CA ARG A 540 3.51 -23.37 17.38
C ARG A 540 4.17 -23.45 16.01
N LEU A 541 5.50 -23.54 15.96
CA LEU A 541 6.27 -23.73 14.73
C LEU A 541 5.91 -25.04 14.02
N ARG A 542 5.65 -26.12 14.77
CA ARG A 542 5.16 -27.39 14.19
C ARG A 542 3.71 -27.30 13.71
N ARG A 543 2.84 -26.61 14.46
CA ARG A 543 1.41 -26.46 14.11
C ARG A 543 1.22 -25.61 12.86
N HIS A 544 1.96 -24.52 12.75
CA HIS A 544 1.97 -23.63 11.60
C HIS A 544 3.30 -23.80 10.88
N ASP A 545 3.42 -24.87 10.08
CA ASP A 545 4.66 -25.26 9.42
C ASP A 545 4.98 -24.34 8.22
N LEU A 546 5.94 -23.43 8.38
CA LEU A 546 6.42 -22.55 7.30
C LEU A 546 7.07 -23.35 6.15
N PHE A 547 7.47 -24.60 6.38
CA PHE A 547 8.08 -25.50 5.40
C PHE A 547 7.09 -26.52 4.83
N ALA A 548 5.78 -26.33 5.04
CA ALA A 548 4.75 -27.16 4.42
C ALA A 548 4.94 -27.23 2.89
N ALA A 549 4.62 -28.36 2.27
CA ALA A 549 4.89 -28.59 0.84
C ALA A 549 4.17 -27.59 -0.08
N GLU A 550 2.96 -27.18 0.30
CA GLU A 550 2.12 -26.24 -0.43
C GLU A 550 1.34 -25.35 0.53
N PHE A 551 0.87 -24.21 0.04
CA PHE A 551 -0.05 -23.33 0.76
C PHE A 551 -1.14 -22.79 -0.19
N THR A 552 -2.27 -22.35 0.36
CA THR A 552 -3.41 -21.86 -0.42
C THR A 552 -3.04 -20.61 -1.22
N LEU A 553 -3.36 -20.61 -2.52
CA LEU A 553 -3.25 -19.44 -3.39
C LEU A 553 -4.38 -18.46 -3.07
N SER A 554 -4.05 -17.29 -2.52
CA SER A 554 -5.00 -16.20 -2.27
C SER A 554 -4.88 -15.15 -3.39
N CYS A 555 -5.98 -14.91 -4.10
CA CYS A 555 -5.99 -14.19 -5.37
C CYS A 555 -6.48 -12.74 -5.21
N LEU A 556 -5.59 -11.77 -5.39
CA LEU A 556 -5.91 -10.35 -5.18
C LEU A 556 -6.78 -9.76 -6.29
N ASN A 557 -6.45 -9.98 -7.55
CA ASN A 557 -7.26 -9.47 -8.65
C ASN A 557 -8.66 -10.07 -8.62
N ARG A 558 -8.83 -11.35 -8.27
CA ARG A 558 -10.16 -11.96 -8.06
C ARG A 558 -11.01 -11.19 -7.04
N LEU A 559 -10.41 -10.66 -5.97
CA LEU A 559 -11.13 -9.83 -5.01
C LEU A 559 -11.70 -8.57 -5.67
N GLN A 560 -10.85 -7.84 -6.43
CA GLN A 560 -11.23 -6.60 -7.10
C GLN A 560 -12.23 -6.87 -8.24
N LEU A 561 -12.02 -7.90 -9.04
CA LEU A 561 -12.90 -8.31 -10.14
C LEU A 561 -14.29 -8.73 -9.66
N ARG A 562 -14.39 -9.30 -8.44
CA ARG A 562 -15.68 -9.63 -7.82
C ARG A 562 -16.43 -8.37 -7.36
N ASN A 563 -15.73 -7.43 -6.72
CA ASN A 563 -16.32 -6.16 -6.28
C ASN A 563 -15.26 -5.06 -6.20
N ASN A 564 -15.25 -4.16 -7.18
CA ASN A 564 -14.28 -3.07 -7.27
C ASN A 564 -14.71 -1.77 -6.57
N GLN A 565 -15.87 -1.76 -5.91
CA GLN A 565 -16.33 -0.60 -5.12
C GLN A 565 -16.17 -0.85 -3.61
N GLN A 566 -16.28 -2.11 -3.20
CA GLN A 566 -16.07 -2.58 -1.84
C GLN A 566 -15.52 -4.01 -1.90
N MET A 567 -14.22 -4.13 -2.10
CA MET A 567 -13.53 -5.41 -2.32
C MET A 567 -13.65 -6.39 -1.16
N VAL A 568 -13.68 -5.85 0.06
CA VAL A 568 -13.84 -6.61 1.30
C VAL A 568 -15.07 -6.11 2.03
N ASP A 569 -15.96 -7.03 2.41
CA ASP A 569 -17.03 -6.72 3.34
C ASP A 569 -16.41 -6.53 4.73
N LEU A 570 -16.56 -5.33 5.29
CA LEU A 570 -16.00 -5.00 6.60
C LEU A 570 -16.79 -5.68 7.74
N ALA A 571 -17.97 -6.23 7.46
CA ALA A 571 -18.71 -7.05 8.40
C ALA A 571 -18.18 -8.49 8.49
N ASP A 572 -17.59 -9.00 7.41
CA ASP A 572 -16.97 -10.33 7.33
C ASP A 572 -15.76 -10.33 6.38
N PRO A 573 -14.59 -9.82 6.83
CA PRO A 573 -13.42 -9.70 5.96
C PRO A 573 -12.89 -11.04 5.44
N SER A 574 -13.02 -12.11 6.24
CA SER A 574 -12.58 -13.47 5.88
C SER A 574 -13.38 -14.05 4.71
N ALA A 575 -14.70 -13.85 4.68
CA ALA A 575 -15.54 -14.32 3.58
C ALA A 575 -15.19 -13.66 2.24
N ALA A 576 -14.46 -12.54 2.27
CA ALA A 576 -14.02 -11.90 1.06
C ALA A 576 -12.95 -12.70 0.32
N LEU A 577 -12.11 -13.49 1.01
CA LEU A 577 -10.97 -14.19 0.42
C LEU A 577 -11.36 -15.03 -0.81
N GLN A 578 -10.49 -15.03 -1.81
CA GLN A 578 -10.67 -15.76 -3.07
C GLN A 578 -9.51 -16.71 -3.24
N PHE A 579 -9.80 -18.01 -3.22
CA PHE A 579 -8.78 -19.05 -3.33
C PHE A 579 -8.86 -19.77 -4.67
N ALA A 580 -7.70 -20.14 -5.22
CA ALA A 580 -7.61 -20.87 -6.49
C ALA A 580 -6.66 -22.07 -6.38
N GLY A 581 -6.93 -23.00 -5.46
CA GLY A 581 -6.07 -24.15 -5.18
C GLY A 581 -4.83 -23.77 -4.38
N THR A 582 -3.70 -24.45 -4.60
CA THR A 582 -2.46 -24.25 -3.84
C THR A 582 -1.28 -23.83 -4.72
N LEU A 583 -0.28 -23.19 -4.11
CA LEU A 583 1.06 -22.96 -4.66
C LEU A 583 2.06 -23.92 -4.00
N THR A 584 3.01 -24.42 -4.78
CA THR A 584 4.17 -25.15 -4.24
C THR A 584 5.04 -24.19 -3.43
N ASN A 585 5.29 -24.54 -2.17
CA ASN A 585 6.09 -23.71 -1.28
C ASN A 585 7.59 -23.84 -1.61
N PRO A 586 8.27 -22.76 -2.01
CA PRO A 586 9.68 -22.82 -2.37
C PRO A 586 10.60 -23.13 -1.18
N LEU A 587 10.14 -22.97 0.07
CA LEU A 587 10.91 -23.34 1.26
C LEU A 587 10.95 -24.85 1.50
N ALA A 588 9.95 -25.60 1.02
CA ALA A 588 9.78 -27.02 1.37
C ALA A 588 11.01 -27.88 1.03
N ARG A 589 11.67 -27.61 -0.11
CA ARG A 589 12.89 -28.31 -0.54
C ARG A 589 14.14 -27.96 0.27
N HIS A 590 14.07 -26.90 1.08
CA HIS A 590 15.15 -26.41 1.94
C HIS A 590 14.84 -26.63 3.42
N ALA A 591 13.83 -27.44 3.75
CA ALA A 591 13.46 -27.72 5.13
C ALA A 591 14.64 -28.32 5.92
N PRO A 592 14.84 -27.91 7.19
CA PRO A 592 15.86 -28.52 8.02
C PRO A 592 15.57 -30.01 8.25
N PRO A 593 16.60 -30.85 8.48
CA PRO A 593 16.40 -32.24 8.85
C PRO A 593 15.50 -32.33 10.10
N ARG A 594 14.46 -33.18 10.02
CA ARG A 594 13.51 -33.39 11.12
C ARG A 594 14.07 -34.24 12.25
#